data_AF-A0A316KZ54-F1
#
_entry.id   AF-A0A316KZ54-F1
#
_cell.length_a   1.000
_cell.length_b   1.000
_cell.length_c   1.000
_cell.angle_alpha   90.00
_cell.angle_beta   90.00
_cell.angle_gamma   90.00
#
_symmetry.space_group_name_H-M   'P 1'
#
loop_
_entity.id
_entity.type
_entity.pdbx_description
1 polymer ?
#
loop_
_entity_poly.entity_id
_entity_poly.type
_entity_poly.pdbx_seq_one_letter_code
_entity_poly.pdbx_strand_id
1 'polypeptide(L)'
;MPNWVFDIYVLLTTRVPIPRMLFLFSVITLSLFTLTGHHHATLSEIGLVLPVMCALFGHVAVVAVQMPDTLKTYDRIGLPNAGGKLILIWLAAYAGAMALPSLEVAQAALSMGVAIYLCLFVVTFYFFGDGDKVGWFARDWDNGQTNAANWHVARLIALILLNEMAARNGTAFDWIIAITLGPISLHYLMYWTIVATHPYDRTRPHD
;
A
#
# COMPACT_ATOMS: atom_id res chain seq x y z
N MET A 1 28.93 -1.11 25.64
CA MET A 1 27.53 -0.65 25.64
C MET A 1 26.66 -1.79 25.14
N PRO A 2 25.51 -2.07 25.76
CA PRO A 2 24.65 -3.15 25.29
C PRO A 2 24.01 -2.78 23.94
N ASN A 3 23.92 -3.75 23.03
CA ASN A 3 23.57 -3.54 21.61
C ASN A 3 22.26 -2.76 21.40
N TRP A 4 21.28 -2.93 22.28
CA TRP A 4 20.00 -2.24 22.21
C TRP A 4 20.09 -0.70 22.29
N VAL A 5 21.12 -0.14 22.95
CA VAL A 5 21.32 1.31 23.03
C VAL A 5 21.78 1.86 21.68
N PHE A 6 22.64 1.12 20.98
CA PHE A 6 23.09 1.47 19.64
C PHE A 6 21.94 1.36 18.64
N ASP A 7 21.11 0.32 18.76
CA ASP A 7 19.92 0.15 17.92
C ASP A 7 18.93 1.31 18.11
N ILE A 8 18.64 1.72 19.36
CA ILE A 8 17.80 2.90 19.68
C ILE A 8 18.41 4.20 19.16
N TYR A 9 19.73 4.36 19.26
CA TYR A 9 20.39 5.55 18.74
C TYR A 9 20.32 5.63 17.21
N VAL A 10 20.66 4.55 16.51
CA VAL A 10 20.55 4.45 15.05
C VAL A 10 19.10 4.66 14.63
N LEU A 11 18.14 4.14 15.39
CA LEU A 11 16.72 4.34 15.17
C LEU A 11 16.26 5.79 15.20
N LEU A 12 16.63 6.51 16.25
CA LEU A 12 16.21 7.90 16.46
C LEU A 12 16.93 8.86 15.51
N THR A 13 18.08 8.45 14.95
CA THR A 13 18.92 9.30 14.10
C THR A 13 18.82 8.96 12.61
N THR A 14 18.36 7.76 12.25
CA THR A 14 18.26 7.34 10.84
C THR A 14 17.02 7.91 10.18
N ARG A 15 17.23 8.72 9.14
CA ARG A 15 16.15 9.25 8.30
C ARG A 15 15.53 8.12 7.47
N VAL A 16 14.27 7.82 7.72
CA VAL A 16 13.49 6.87 6.90
C VAL A 16 12.75 7.65 5.79
N PRO A 17 12.88 7.25 4.51
CA PRO A 17 12.17 7.91 3.43
C PRO A 17 10.65 7.72 3.59
N ILE A 18 9.93 8.84 3.47
CA ILE A 18 8.46 8.86 3.49
C ILE A 18 7.96 8.16 2.23
N PRO A 19 7.06 7.16 2.35
CA PRO A 19 6.45 6.53 1.19
C PRO A 19 5.44 7.51 0.56
N ARG A 20 5.93 8.38 -0.33
CA ARG A 20 5.21 9.57 -0.84
C ARG A 20 3.79 9.28 -1.33
N MET A 21 3.58 8.16 -2.00
CA MET A 21 2.28 7.79 -2.57
C MET A 21 1.31 7.26 -1.51
N LEU A 22 1.81 6.49 -0.54
CA LEU A 22 1.00 6.09 0.62
C LEU A 22 0.66 7.30 1.49
N PHE A 23 1.59 8.23 1.63
CA PHE A 23 1.36 9.49 2.34
C PHE A 23 0.30 10.34 1.63
N LEU A 24 0.40 10.50 0.30
CA LEU A 24 -0.59 11.21 -0.51
C LEU A 24 -1.98 10.58 -0.38
N PHE A 25 -2.08 9.25 -0.54
CA PHE A 25 -3.31 8.49 -0.31
C PHE A 25 -3.91 8.80 1.07
N SER A 26 -3.07 8.74 2.11
CA SER A 26 -3.51 8.90 3.50
C SER A 26 -4.00 10.30 3.79
N VAL A 27 -3.25 11.33 3.37
CA VAL A 27 -3.63 12.72 3.57
C VAL A 27 -4.95 13.03 2.89
N ILE A 28 -5.12 12.61 1.63
CA ILE A 28 -6.34 12.89 0.87
C ILE A 28 -7.53 12.14 1.48
N THR A 29 -7.37 10.83 1.74
CA THR A 29 -8.44 9.99 2.30
C THR A 29 -8.90 10.51 3.67
N LEU A 30 -7.97 10.81 4.59
CA LEU A 30 -8.28 11.33 5.92
C LEU A 30 -8.88 12.73 5.87
N SER A 31 -8.36 13.62 5.01
CA SER A 31 -8.89 14.98 4.86
C SER A 31 -10.31 14.93 4.32
N LEU A 32 -10.58 14.13 3.30
CA LEU A 32 -11.93 13.95 2.77
C LEU A 32 -12.86 13.43 3.86
N PHE A 33 -12.50 12.34 4.52
CA PHE A 33 -13.34 11.73 5.56
C PHE A 33 -13.66 12.73 6.69
N THR A 34 -12.68 13.52 7.11
CA THR A 34 -12.84 14.52 8.17
C THR A 34 -13.72 15.69 7.71
N LEU A 35 -13.49 16.22 6.50
CA LEU A 35 -14.22 17.38 5.98
C LEU A 35 -15.65 17.03 5.59
N THR A 36 -15.91 15.82 5.08
CA THR A 36 -17.23 15.39 4.61
C THR A 36 -17.97 14.52 5.61
N GLY A 37 -17.46 14.33 6.82
CA GLY A 37 -18.09 13.50 7.86
C GLY A 37 -19.54 13.90 8.16
N HIS A 38 -19.84 15.21 8.08
CA HIS A 38 -21.19 15.74 8.28
C HIS A 38 -22.20 15.34 7.19
N HIS A 39 -21.75 14.82 6.04
CA HIS A 39 -22.61 14.31 4.96
C HIS A 39 -22.88 12.81 5.05
N HIS A 40 -22.40 12.12 6.10
CA HIS A 40 -22.52 10.66 6.21
C HIS A 40 -23.98 10.17 6.09
N ALA A 41 -24.92 10.82 6.78
CA ALA A 41 -26.33 10.44 6.73
C ALA A 41 -26.93 10.60 5.31
N THR A 42 -26.70 11.76 4.67
CA THR A 42 -27.21 12.06 3.33
C THR A 42 -26.64 11.13 2.27
N LEU A 43 -25.36 10.75 2.37
CA LEU A 43 -24.75 9.80 1.43
C LEU A 43 -25.32 8.38 1.60
N SER A 44 -25.63 7.98 2.83
CA SER A 44 -26.25 6.68 3.10
C SER A 44 -27.65 6.56 2.48
N GLU A 45 -28.41 7.65 2.39
CA GLU A 45 -29.77 7.67 1.80
C GLU A 45 -29.75 7.35 0.29
N ILE A 46 -28.68 7.72 -0.41
CA ILE A 46 -28.48 7.44 -1.84
C ILE A 46 -27.63 6.18 -2.08
N GLY A 47 -27.41 5.36 -1.04
CA GLY A 47 -26.69 4.10 -1.13
C GLY A 47 -25.16 4.24 -1.25
N LEU A 48 -24.60 5.41 -0.93
CA LEU A 48 -23.15 5.63 -0.94
C LEU A 48 -22.53 5.44 0.45
N VAL A 49 -21.44 4.69 0.50
CA VAL A 49 -20.69 4.43 1.72
C VAL A 49 -19.55 5.45 1.82
N LEU A 50 -19.69 6.46 2.68
CA LEU A 50 -18.75 7.58 2.78
C LEU A 50 -17.27 7.13 2.90
N PRO A 51 -16.90 6.20 3.80
CA PRO A 51 -15.51 5.72 3.88
C PRO A 51 -14.96 5.17 2.56
N VAL A 52 -15.79 4.43 1.82
CA VAL A 52 -15.42 3.82 0.53
C VAL A 52 -15.17 4.92 -0.50
N MET A 53 -16.04 5.94 -0.53
CA MET A 53 -15.85 7.10 -1.39
C MET A 53 -14.53 7.82 -1.10
N CYS A 54 -14.22 8.08 0.17
CA CYS A 54 -12.97 8.74 0.56
C CYS A 54 -11.75 7.94 0.12
N ALA A 55 -11.77 6.61 0.33
CA ALA A 55 -10.69 5.71 -0.09
C ALA A 55 -10.52 5.70 -1.62
N LEU A 56 -11.64 5.69 -2.37
CA LEU A 56 -11.61 5.75 -3.83
C LEU A 56 -10.99 7.04 -4.34
N PHE A 57 -11.40 8.20 -3.80
CA PHE A 57 -10.82 9.48 -4.21
C PHE A 57 -9.34 9.60 -3.85
N GLY A 58 -8.94 9.12 -2.66
CA GLY A 58 -7.53 9.02 -2.29
C GLY A 58 -6.74 8.17 -3.27
N HIS A 59 -7.30 7.04 -3.71
CA HIS A 59 -6.67 6.16 -4.68
C HIS A 59 -6.55 6.80 -6.06
N VAL A 60 -7.62 7.45 -6.55
CA VAL A 60 -7.63 8.19 -7.83
C VAL A 60 -6.54 9.25 -7.85
N ALA A 61 -6.34 9.99 -6.75
CA ALA A 61 -5.29 10.99 -6.67
C ALA A 61 -3.89 10.39 -6.79
N VAL A 62 -3.62 9.25 -6.14
CA VAL A 62 -2.32 8.56 -6.29
C VAL A 62 -2.11 8.10 -7.73
N VAL A 63 -3.11 7.47 -8.32
CA VAL A 63 -3.06 6.98 -9.70
C VAL A 63 -2.82 8.11 -10.67
N ALA A 64 -3.52 9.24 -10.52
CA ALA A 64 -3.35 10.40 -11.39
C ALA A 64 -1.91 10.93 -11.37
N VAL A 65 -1.28 10.94 -10.19
CA VAL A 65 0.11 11.37 -10.03
C VAL A 65 1.10 10.34 -10.59
N GLN A 66 0.84 9.04 -10.43
CA GLN A 66 1.73 7.96 -10.90
C GLN A 66 1.54 7.56 -12.35
N MET A 67 0.43 7.95 -12.99
CA MET A 67 0.06 7.54 -14.34
C MET A 67 1.19 7.81 -15.36
N PRO A 68 1.84 8.99 -15.41
CA PRO A 68 2.86 9.27 -16.41
C PRO A 68 4.06 8.31 -16.31
N ASP A 69 4.51 8.01 -15.09
CA ASP A 69 5.66 7.12 -14.87
C ASP A 69 5.32 5.65 -15.17
N THR A 70 4.09 5.26 -14.87
CA THR A 70 3.56 3.92 -15.20
C THR A 70 3.51 3.72 -16.71
N LEU A 71 3.01 4.71 -17.46
CA LEU A 71 2.95 4.66 -18.93
C LEU A 71 4.34 4.56 -19.55
N LYS A 72 5.30 5.37 -19.10
CA LYS A 72 6.70 5.28 -19.55
C LYS A 72 7.31 3.90 -19.31
N THR A 73 7.00 3.30 -18.16
CA THR A 73 7.46 1.94 -17.82
C THR A 73 6.86 0.91 -18.77
N TYR A 74 5.57 1.03 -19.07
CA TYR A 74 4.87 0.14 -20.00
C TYR A 74 5.32 0.27 -21.45
N ASP A 75 5.62 1.49 -21.89
CA ASP A 75 6.24 1.72 -23.20
C ASP A 75 7.63 1.07 -23.26
N ARG A 76 8.42 1.16 -22.18
CA ARG A 76 9.76 0.54 -22.11
C ARG A 76 9.72 -0.99 -22.18
N ILE A 77 8.71 -1.64 -21.60
CA ILE A 77 8.54 -3.10 -21.67
C ILE A 77 7.78 -3.55 -22.93
N GLY A 78 7.47 -2.63 -23.85
CA GLY A 78 6.88 -2.92 -25.16
C GLY A 78 5.40 -3.30 -25.10
N LEU A 79 4.65 -2.83 -24.10
CA LEU A 79 3.24 -3.20 -23.93
C LEU A 79 2.33 -2.31 -24.79
N PRO A 80 1.68 -2.84 -25.85
CA PRO A 80 0.89 -2.01 -26.76
C PRO A 80 -0.41 -1.54 -26.08
N ASN A 81 -0.76 -0.27 -26.32
CA ASN A 81 -1.95 0.39 -25.80
C ASN A 81 -2.10 0.31 -24.27
N ALA A 82 -0.99 0.47 -23.55
CA ALA A 82 -0.99 0.32 -22.10
C ALA A 82 -1.87 1.36 -21.39
N GLY A 83 -1.93 2.59 -21.93
CA GLY A 83 -2.80 3.64 -21.40
C GLY A 83 -4.29 3.33 -21.51
N GLY A 84 -4.74 2.82 -22.65
CA GLY A 84 -6.14 2.41 -22.82
C GLY A 84 -6.53 1.27 -21.88
N LYS A 85 -5.64 0.27 -21.71
CA LYS A 85 -5.87 -0.85 -20.79
C LYS A 85 -5.91 -0.41 -19.33
N LEU A 86 -5.01 0.49 -18.92
CA LEU A 86 -5.01 1.05 -17.57
C LEU A 86 -6.32 1.78 -17.29
N ILE A 87 -6.75 2.68 -18.17
CA ILE A 87 -8.01 3.42 -18.00
C ILE A 87 -9.20 2.45 -17.84
N LEU A 88 -9.26 1.38 -18.62
CA LEU A 88 -10.32 0.37 -18.51
C LEU A 88 -10.28 -0.40 -17.18
N ILE A 89 -9.10 -0.81 -16.72
CA ILE A 89 -8.92 -1.46 -15.42
C ILE A 89 -9.37 -0.52 -14.30
N TRP A 90 -9.03 0.77 -14.38
CA TRP A 90 -9.45 1.77 -13.40
C TRP A 90 -10.96 2.00 -13.39
N LEU A 91 -11.58 2.11 -14.57
CA LEU A 91 -13.03 2.24 -14.68
C LEU A 91 -13.75 1.00 -14.14
N ALA A 92 -13.23 -0.20 -14.40
CA ALA A 92 -13.79 -1.44 -13.87
C ALA A 92 -13.65 -1.53 -12.34
N ALA A 93 -12.47 -1.18 -11.80
CA ALA A 93 -12.24 -1.14 -10.36
C ALA A 93 -13.16 -0.11 -9.68
N TYR A 94 -13.34 1.06 -10.29
CA TYR A 94 -14.23 2.11 -9.79
C TYR A 94 -15.70 1.68 -9.83
N ALA A 95 -16.18 1.12 -10.95
CA ALA A 95 -17.53 0.60 -11.08
C ALA A 95 -17.80 -0.51 -10.06
N GLY A 96 -16.85 -1.42 -9.87
CA GLY A 96 -16.93 -2.48 -8.86
C GLY A 96 -17.04 -1.93 -7.45
N ALA A 97 -16.25 -0.90 -7.12
CA ALA A 97 -16.27 -0.29 -5.79
C ALA A 97 -17.53 0.54 -5.51
N MET A 98 -18.06 1.24 -6.52
CA MET A 98 -19.32 1.98 -6.43
C MET A 98 -20.55 1.06 -6.34
N ALA A 99 -20.42 -0.19 -6.78
CA ALA A 99 -21.46 -1.21 -6.68
C ALA A 99 -21.49 -1.93 -5.31
N LEU A 100 -20.56 -1.62 -4.40
CA LEU A 100 -20.48 -2.29 -3.11
C LEU A 100 -21.64 -1.81 -2.20
N PRO A 101 -22.47 -2.73 -1.69
CA PRO A 101 -23.70 -2.37 -0.97
C PRO A 101 -23.47 -1.92 0.47
N SER A 102 -22.29 -2.19 1.04
CA SER A 102 -21.98 -1.87 2.43
C SER A 102 -20.48 -1.73 2.69
N LEU A 103 -20.15 -1.11 3.83
CA LEU A 103 -18.78 -0.98 4.33
C LEU A 103 -18.13 -2.36 4.56
N GLU A 104 -18.88 -3.31 5.13
CA GLU A 104 -18.40 -4.67 5.39
C GLU A 104 -18.00 -5.40 4.11
N VAL A 105 -18.82 -5.27 3.05
CA VAL A 105 -18.53 -5.87 1.75
C VAL A 105 -17.30 -5.21 1.12
N ALA A 106 -17.14 -3.89 1.29
CA ALA A 106 -15.95 -3.19 0.83
C ALA A 106 -14.67 -3.60 1.57
N GLN A 107 -14.78 -3.80 2.89
CA GLN A 107 -13.69 -4.33 3.70
C GLN A 107 -13.30 -5.74 3.24
N ALA A 108 -14.27 -6.64 3.09
CA ALA A 108 -14.00 -8.01 2.62
C ALA A 108 -13.39 -8.03 1.21
N ALA A 109 -13.89 -7.18 0.30
CA ALA A 109 -13.35 -7.05 -1.04
C ALA A 109 -11.89 -6.56 -1.04
N LEU A 110 -11.56 -5.61 -0.16
CA LEU A 110 -10.18 -5.14 -0.01
C LEU A 110 -9.26 -6.25 0.52
N SER A 111 -9.66 -6.97 1.57
CA SER A 111 -8.90 -8.13 2.09
C SER A 111 -8.65 -9.16 0.99
N MET A 112 -9.68 -9.49 0.21
CA MET A 112 -9.58 -10.44 -0.88
C MET A 112 -8.63 -9.96 -1.98
N GLY A 113 -8.71 -8.69 -2.37
CA GLY A 113 -7.79 -8.08 -3.34
C GLY A 113 -6.34 -8.15 -2.88
N VAL A 114 -6.08 -7.82 -1.61
CA VAL A 114 -4.72 -7.91 -1.02
C VAL A 114 -4.25 -9.36 -0.94
N ALA A 115 -5.13 -10.30 -0.61
CA ALA A 115 -4.81 -11.74 -0.58
C ALA A 115 -4.46 -12.30 -1.96
N ILE A 116 -5.22 -11.93 -3.00
CA ILE A 116 -4.92 -12.30 -4.40
C ILE A 116 -3.56 -11.73 -4.79
N TYR A 117 -3.29 -10.45 -4.49
CA TYR A 117 -2.00 -9.84 -4.76
C TYR A 117 -0.85 -10.55 -4.02
N LEU A 118 -1.05 -10.92 -2.76
CA LEU A 118 -0.08 -11.71 -1.99
C LEU A 118 0.20 -13.07 -2.65
N CYS A 119 -0.84 -13.77 -3.11
CA CYS A 119 -0.67 -15.05 -3.80
C CYS A 119 0.12 -14.89 -5.10
N LEU A 120 -0.23 -13.87 -5.91
CA LEU A 120 0.51 -13.55 -7.14
C LEU A 120 1.96 -13.19 -6.83
N PHE A 121 2.21 -12.44 -5.75
CA PHE A 121 3.53 -12.08 -5.30
C PHE A 121 4.36 -13.32 -4.94
N VAL A 122 3.78 -14.19 -4.10
CA VAL A 122 4.46 -15.40 -3.62
C VAL A 122 4.79 -16.33 -4.79
N VAL A 123 3.85 -16.56 -5.70
CA VAL A 123 4.07 -17.38 -6.90
C VAL A 123 5.17 -16.80 -7.78
N THR A 124 5.08 -15.51 -8.11
CA THR A 124 6.03 -14.85 -9.02
C THR A 124 7.44 -14.80 -8.41
N PHE A 125 7.56 -14.44 -7.13
CA PHE A 125 8.83 -14.21 -6.48
C PHE A 125 9.49 -15.51 -6.00
N TYR A 126 8.76 -16.36 -5.26
CA TYR A 126 9.34 -17.56 -4.63
C TYR A 126 9.25 -18.82 -5.48
N PHE A 127 8.20 -18.98 -6.31
CA PHE A 127 8.03 -20.19 -7.12
C PHE A 127 8.68 -20.05 -8.50
N PHE A 128 8.55 -18.89 -9.14
CA PHE A 128 9.12 -18.67 -10.48
C PHE A 128 10.47 -17.96 -10.48
N GLY A 129 10.86 -17.31 -9.37
CA GLY A 129 12.12 -16.54 -9.33
C GLY A 129 12.11 -15.32 -10.27
N ASP A 130 10.92 -14.86 -10.68
CA ASP A 130 10.74 -13.81 -11.68
C ASP A 130 10.58 -12.41 -11.06
N GLY A 131 10.87 -12.26 -9.76
CA GLY A 131 10.74 -11.00 -9.02
C GLY A 131 11.44 -9.81 -9.68
N ASP A 132 12.63 -10.05 -10.24
CA ASP A 132 13.45 -9.03 -10.92
C ASP A 132 12.89 -8.61 -12.27
N LYS A 133 12.09 -9.48 -12.92
CA LYS A 133 11.46 -9.18 -14.22
C LYS A 133 10.23 -8.29 -14.05
N VAL A 134 9.56 -8.40 -12.91
CA VAL A 134 8.36 -7.60 -12.58
C VAL A 134 8.75 -6.26 -11.92
N GLY A 135 10.03 -6.07 -11.58
CA GLY A 135 10.54 -4.80 -11.08
C GLY A 135 10.06 -4.44 -9.67
N TRP A 136 9.72 -5.46 -8.86
CA TRP A 136 9.25 -5.24 -7.48
C TRP A 136 10.37 -4.85 -6.51
N PHE A 137 11.63 -5.15 -6.84
CA PHE A 137 12.80 -4.76 -6.06
C PHE A 137 13.90 -4.18 -6.95
N ALA A 138 14.76 -3.34 -6.38
CA ALA A 138 15.97 -2.86 -7.04
C ALA A 138 16.94 -4.04 -7.25
N ARG A 139 17.59 -4.10 -8.42
CA ARG A 139 18.40 -5.24 -8.92
C ARG A 139 19.66 -5.57 -8.09
N ASP A 140 19.98 -4.79 -7.06
CA ASP A 140 21.35 -4.74 -6.53
C ASP A 140 21.47 -5.26 -5.08
N TRP A 141 20.46 -5.95 -4.55
CA TRP A 141 20.39 -6.34 -3.13
C TRP A 141 20.20 -7.87 -2.97
N ASP A 142 21.19 -8.73 -3.23
CA ASP A 142 20.97 -10.21 -3.19
C ASP A 142 20.36 -10.72 -1.86
N ASN A 143 21.02 -10.49 -0.70
CA ASN A 143 20.47 -10.87 0.61
C ASN A 143 19.38 -9.89 1.11
N GLY A 144 19.47 -8.62 0.70
CA GLY A 144 18.51 -7.59 1.06
C GLY A 144 17.14 -7.77 0.40
N GLN A 145 17.09 -8.37 -0.80
CA GLN A 145 15.88 -8.63 -1.58
C GLN A 145 15.04 -9.72 -0.93
N THR A 146 15.64 -10.83 -0.49
CA THR A 146 14.89 -11.89 0.19
C THR A 146 14.29 -11.38 1.50
N ASN A 147 15.04 -10.57 2.26
CA ASN A 147 14.52 -9.95 3.48
C ASN A 147 13.42 -8.91 3.17
N ALA A 148 13.60 -8.08 2.13
CA ALA A 148 12.58 -7.14 1.68
C ALA A 148 11.31 -7.85 1.20
N ALA A 149 11.43 -8.99 0.51
CA ALA A 149 10.32 -9.83 0.08
C ALA A 149 9.57 -10.45 1.26
N ASN A 150 10.29 -10.96 2.27
CA ASN A 150 9.69 -11.45 3.52
C ASN A 150 8.92 -10.33 4.24
N TRP A 151 9.48 -9.12 4.31
CA TRP A 151 8.80 -7.98 4.88
C TRP A 151 7.58 -7.53 4.08
N HIS A 152 7.65 -7.62 2.75
CA HIS A 152 6.51 -7.33 1.89
C HIS A 152 5.38 -8.32 2.15
N VAL A 153 5.66 -9.62 2.27
CA VAL A 153 4.68 -10.64 2.67
C VAL A 153 4.10 -10.34 4.06
N ALA A 154 4.94 -10.09 5.06
CA ALA A 154 4.50 -9.79 6.42
C ALA A 154 3.59 -8.55 6.46
N ARG A 155 3.94 -7.51 5.69
CA ARG A 155 3.14 -6.30 5.54
C ARG A 155 1.78 -6.59 4.90
N LEU A 156 1.71 -7.37 3.83
CA LEU A 156 0.45 -7.72 3.18
C LEU A 156 -0.46 -8.53 4.11
N ILE A 157 0.10 -9.50 4.84
CA ILE A 157 -0.64 -10.28 5.85
C ILE A 157 -1.15 -9.34 6.96
N ALA A 158 -0.29 -8.47 7.49
CA ALA A 158 -0.69 -7.53 8.54
C ALA A 158 -1.80 -6.58 8.06
N LEU A 159 -1.77 -6.12 6.80
CA LEU A 159 -2.82 -5.29 6.23
C LEU A 159 -4.16 -6.05 6.11
N ILE A 160 -4.14 -7.32 5.69
CA ILE A 160 -5.33 -8.17 5.67
C ILE A 160 -5.90 -8.29 7.09
N LEU A 161 -5.06 -8.64 8.07
CA LEU A 161 -5.51 -8.82 9.46
C LEU A 161 -6.05 -7.53 10.07
N LEU A 162 -5.38 -6.39 9.85
CA LEU A 162 -5.85 -5.08 10.33
C LEU A 162 -7.20 -4.72 9.71
N ASN A 163 -7.37 -4.97 8.41
CA ASN A 163 -8.60 -4.70 7.69
C ASN A 163 -9.75 -5.61 8.18
N GLU A 164 -9.51 -6.90 8.36
CA GLU A 164 -10.48 -7.85 8.92
C GLU A 164 -10.85 -7.52 10.37
N MET A 165 -9.88 -7.08 11.18
CA MET A 165 -10.15 -6.66 12.55
C MET A 165 -11.03 -5.41 12.59
N ALA A 166 -10.74 -4.42 11.74
CA ALA A 166 -11.56 -3.23 11.60
C ALA A 166 -12.96 -3.56 11.07
N ALA A 167 -13.07 -4.55 10.19
CA ALA A 167 -14.36 -5.00 9.66
C ALA A 167 -15.24 -5.68 10.73
N ARG A 168 -14.64 -6.49 11.59
CA ARG A 168 -15.38 -7.26 12.60
C ARG A 168 -15.73 -6.45 13.84
N ASN A 169 -14.84 -5.54 14.26
CA ASN A 169 -14.92 -4.92 15.57
C ASN A 169 -14.82 -3.39 15.53
N GLY A 170 -14.53 -2.81 14.37
CA GLY A 170 -14.23 -1.39 14.22
C GLY A 170 -15.41 -0.57 13.72
N THR A 171 -15.25 0.74 13.82
CA THR A 171 -16.11 1.74 13.19
C THR A 171 -15.58 2.09 11.79
N ALA A 172 -16.39 2.86 11.04
CA ALA A 172 -15.96 3.49 9.80
C ALA A 172 -14.65 4.30 9.93
N PHE A 173 -14.47 4.98 11.08
CA PHE A 173 -13.25 5.73 11.37
C PHE A 173 -12.05 4.79 11.59
N ASP A 174 -12.22 3.72 12.36
CA ASP A 174 -11.16 2.72 12.59
C ASP A 174 -10.69 2.10 11.28
N TRP A 175 -11.60 1.86 10.35
CA TRP A 175 -11.26 1.37 9.02
C TRP A 175 -10.46 2.40 8.20
N ILE A 176 -10.87 3.67 8.18
CA ILE A 176 -10.13 4.74 7.50
C ILE A 176 -8.72 4.87 8.09
N ILE A 177 -8.58 4.80 9.41
CA ILE A 177 -7.27 4.81 10.07
C ILE A 177 -6.45 3.57 9.67
N ALA A 178 -7.06 2.38 9.65
CA ALA A 178 -6.39 1.15 9.29
C ALA A 178 -5.82 1.17 7.86
N ILE A 179 -6.60 1.65 6.87
CA ILE A 179 -6.15 1.68 5.47
C ILE A 179 -5.20 2.83 5.14
N THR A 180 -5.13 3.87 5.99
CA THR A 180 -4.26 5.04 5.76
C THR A 180 -2.97 4.94 6.57
N LEU A 181 -3.09 4.93 7.90
CA LEU A 181 -1.94 4.89 8.81
C LEU A 181 -1.31 3.50 8.91
N GLY A 182 -2.10 2.43 8.81
CA GLY A 182 -1.59 1.05 8.88
C GLY A 182 -0.46 0.76 7.89
N PRO A 183 -0.63 1.00 6.57
CA PRO A 183 0.43 0.83 5.59
C PRO A 183 1.68 1.67 5.87
N ILE A 184 1.52 2.89 6.39
CA ILE A 184 2.63 3.80 6.73
C ILE A 184 3.40 3.25 7.93
N SER A 185 2.71 2.85 8.99
CA SER A 185 3.33 2.23 10.17
C SER A 185 4.09 0.96 9.82
N LEU A 186 3.53 0.11 8.96
CA LEU A 186 4.20 -1.12 8.49
C LEU A 186 5.42 -0.82 7.61
N HIS A 187 5.37 0.25 6.80
CA HIS A 187 6.54 0.72 6.04
C HIS A 187 7.67 1.16 6.98
N TYR A 188 7.36 1.93 8.02
CA TYR A 188 8.36 2.32 9.02
C TYR A 188 8.89 1.13 9.81
N LEU A 189 8.03 0.17 10.18
CA LEU A 189 8.45 -1.05 10.87
C LEU A 189 9.41 -1.91 10.02
N MET A 190 9.12 -2.07 8.72
CA MET A 190 10.03 -2.73 7.78
C MET A 190 11.36 -1.99 7.70
N TYR A 191 11.35 -0.66 7.52
CA TYR A 191 12.59 0.11 7.44
C TYR A 191 13.41 0.02 8.71
N TRP A 192 12.76 0.06 9.87
CA TRP A 192 13.39 -0.11 11.17
C TRP A 192 14.08 -1.46 11.26
N THR A 193 13.35 -2.55 11.02
CA THR A 193 13.88 -3.91 11.16
C THR A 193 15.00 -4.21 10.18
N ILE A 194 14.94 -3.68 8.95
CA ILE A 194 16.05 -3.76 7.99
C ILE A 194 17.29 -3.02 8.54
N VAL A 195 17.14 -1.80 9.06
CA VAL A 195 18.26 -1.02 9.62
C VAL A 195 18.87 -1.71 10.83
N ALA A 196 18.04 -2.28 11.71
CA ALA A 196 18.52 -3.00 12.89
C ALA A 196 19.23 -4.31 12.55
N THR A 197 18.82 -4.99 11.47
CA THR A 197 19.40 -6.30 11.09
C THR A 197 20.57 -6.19 10.10
N HIS A 198 20.61 -5.12 9.30
CA HIS A 198 21.63 -4.89 8.27
C HIS A 198 22.12 -3.41 8.30
N PRO A 199 22.76 -2.95 9.40
CA PRO A 199 23.09 -1.54 9.59
C PRO A 199 24.16 -1.00 8.62
N TYR A 200 24.94 -1.89 7.97
CA TYR A 200 26.12 -1.50 7.18
C TYR A 200 25.90 -1.42 5.66
N ASP A 201 24.76 -1.93 5.13
CA ASP A 201 24.51 -1.93 3.68
C ASP A 201 24.01 -0.58 3.13
N ARG A 202 23.80 0.42 3.99
CA ARG A 202 23.41 1.78 3.56
C ARG A 202 24.58 2.74 3.33
N THR A 203 25.82 2.34 3.63
CA THR A 203 27.01 3.20 3.55
C THR A 203 27.96 2.84 2.41
N ARG A 204 27.42 2.54 1.22
CA ARG A 204 28.16 2.80 -0.02
C ARG A 204 27.31 3.69 -0.91
N PRO A 205 27.44 5.03 -0.79
CA PRO A 205 27.31 5.84 -1.98
C PRO A 205 28.34 5.30 -2.98
N HIS A 206 27.88 4.95 -4.17
CA HIS A 206 28.77 4.69 -5.29
C HIS A 206 29.78 5.84 -5.43
N ASP A 207 31.04 5.46 -5.68
CA ASP A 207 31.98 6.28 -6.43
C ASP A 207 31.36 6.77 -7.75
#